data_AF-A0A7Y4ZSI9-F1
#
_entry.id   AF-A0A7Y4ZSI9-F1
#
_cell.length_a   1.000
_cell.length_b   1.000
_cell.length_c   1.000
_cell.angle_alpha   90.00
_cell.angle_beta   90.00
_cell.angle_gamma   90.00
#
_symmetry.space_group_name_H-M   'P 1'
#
loop_
_entity.id
_entity.type
_entity.pdbx_description
1 polymer ?
#
loop_
_entity_poly.entity_id
_entity_poly.type
_entity_poly.pdbx_seq_one_letter_code
_entity_poly.pdbx_strand_id
1 'polypeptide(L)'
;MTSLAFPRLAGVVAAVALATVAGCTITTSTPTTAPVPEGMTNACVGGKLRFAAGFKPTTPVSFVGFRTETTTPRTVVGPGTTEEAAWTAVITDDSVGNPCAGSSDVTACLKRFDSLRVLGDQCAGLPIVPKSFGLGLAEAAAADVAAPGSGAAAPMQPGNCYVEGLLYTRADDIAAIRTIDEARAFFGVIDSPQEALYLVRLSGEGLTCAEGAPAAYRALPEGGYEIQSTAFGRCGGLVSRKILKVTPAGVISVVSQSTFVDCVR
;
A
#
# COMPACT_ATOMS: atom_id res chain seq x y z
N MET A 1 -69.54 69.98 -1.31
CA MET A 1 -68.40 70.79 -1.80
C MET A 1 -67.33 69.78 -2.25
N THR A 2 -67.32 69.50 -3.56
CA THR A 2 -66.17 69.68 -4.49
C THR A 2 -65.05 68.65 -4.26
N SER A 3 -64.50 67.91 -5.21
CA SER A 3 -64.72 67.67 -6.64
C SER A 3 -63.69 66.60 -7.06
N LEU A 4 -64.12 65.67 -7.92
CA LEU A 4 -63.40 64.90 -8.97
C LEU A 4 -61.86 64.84 -8.98
N ALA A 5 -61.30 63.62 -9.14
CA ALA A 5 -60.55 63.21 -10.35
C ALA A 5 -59.94 61.78 -10.27
N PHE A 6 -60.37 60.89 -11.15
CA PHE A 6 -59.52 59.89 -11.85
C PHE A 6 -59.04 60.57 -13.17
N PRO A 7 -58.00 60.12 -13.95
CA PRO A 7 -57.51 58.74 -14.13
C PRO A 7 -56.01 58.56 -14.54
N ARG A 8 -55.67 57.30 -14.93
CA ARG A 8 -54.70 56.83 -15.97
C ARG A 8 -53.24 56.44 -15.62
N LEU A 9 -53.02 55.12 -15.68
CA LEU A 9 -52.10 54.34 -16.55
C LEU A 9 -50.59 54.71 -16.62
N ALA A 10 -49.74 53.80 -16.16
CA ALA A 10 -48.54 53.27 -16.85
C ALA A 10 -47.97 52.14 -15.96
N GLY A 11 -47.99 50.86 -16.38
CA GLY A 11 -46.98 50.34 -17.29
C GLY A 11 -45.69 49.98 -16.54
N VAL A 12 -45.74 49.07 -15.56
CA VAL A 12 -44.51 48.53 -14.95
C VAL A 12 -44.04 47.36 -15.79
N VAL A 13 -43.06 47.65 -16.65
CA VAL A 13 -42.25 46.65 -17.35
C VAL A 13 -41.46 45.89 -16.29
N ALA A 14 -41.72 44.59 -16.16
CA ALA A 14 -40.91 43.69 -15.35
C ALA A 14 -39.51 43.60 -15.97
N ALA A 15 -38.55 44.27 -15.37
CA ALA A 15 -37.13 44.08 -15.67
C ALA A 15 -36.72 42.68 -15.19
N VAL A 16 -36.59 41.73 -16.11
CA VAL A 16 -35.92 40.46 -15.86
C VAL A 16 -34.44 40.78 -15.65
N ALA A 17 -34.01 40.81 -14.39
CA ALA A 17 -32.59 40.85 -14.06
C ALA A 17 -31.96 39.52 -14.48
N LEU A 18 -31.26 39.53 -15.62
CA LEU A 18 -30.29 38.50 -15.97
C LEU A 18 -29.20 38.51 -14.90
N ALA A 19 -29.31 37.61 -13.92
CA ALA A 19 -28.22 37.28 -13.03
C ALA A 19 -27.07 36.76 -13.89
N THR A 20 -26.01 37.56 -14.03
CA THR A 20 -24.72 37.11 -14.52
C THR A 20 -24.25 36.01 -13.59
N VAL A 21 -24.44 34.76 -14.01
CA VAL A 21 -23.84 33.60 -13.36
C VAL A 21 -22.33 33.83 -13.44
N ALA A 22 -21.70 34.11 -12.31
CA ALA A 22 -20.26 34.14 -12.20
C ALA A 22 -19.75 32.84 -12.80
N GLY A 23 -19.11 32.95 -13.97
CA GLY A 23 -18.56 31.82 -14.68
C GLY A 23 -17.56 31.15 -13.76
N CYS A 24 -17.95 30.01 -13.18
CA CYS A 24 -17.00 29.02 -12.71
C CYS A 24 -16.24 28.59 -13.96
N THR A 25 -15.14 29.27 -14.27
CA THR A 25 -14.13 28.78 -15.18
C THR A 25 -13.64 27.48 -14.57
N ILE A 26 -14.15 26.36 -15.07
CA ILE A 26 -13.53 25.06 -14.87
C ILE A 26 -12.22 25.15 -15.65
N THR A 27 -11.17 25.66 -15.02
CA THR A 27 -9.82 25.40 -15.50
C THR A 27 -9.66 23.90 -15.46
N THR A 28 -9.65 23.26 -16.62
CA THR A 28 -9.14 21.91 -16.79
C THR A 28 -7.65 21.97 -16.46
N SER A 29 -7.33 21.94 -15.16
CA SER A 29 -5.99 21.66 -14.71
C SER A 29 -5.69 20.28 -15.24
N THR A 30 -4.77 20.21 -16.22
CA THR A 30 -4.11 18.96 -16.59
C THR A 30 -3.76 18.27 -15.27
N PRO A 31 -4.10 16.97 -15.08
CA PRO A 31 -3.80 16.28 -13.83
C PRO A 31 -2.32 16.48 -13.59
N THR A 32 -1.99 17.34 -12.63
CA THR A 32 -0.63 17.79 -12.45
C THR A 32 0.03 16.65 -11.72
N THR A 33 0.57 15.75 -12.54
CA THR A 33 1.40 14.60 -12.22
C THR A 33 2.55 15.19 -11.41
N ALA A 34 2.36 15.36 -10.10
CA ALA A 34 3.25 16.21 -9.33
C ALA A 34 4.59 15.48 -9.21
N PRO A 35 5.65 15.98 -9.88
CA PRO A 35 6.87 15.24 -10.11
C PRO A 35 7.57 14.89 -8.79
N VAL A 36 8.56 14.01 -8.86
CA VAL A 36 9.49 13.79 -7.76
C VAL A 36 10.00 15.17 -7.29
N PRO A 37 9.88 15.52 -6.00
CA PRO A 37 10.33 16.81 -5.49
C PRO A 37 11.79 17.06 -5.81
N GLU A 38 12.16 18.33 -5.97
CA GLU A 38 13.54 18.70 -6.28
C GLU A 38 14.52 18.13 -5.25
N GLY A 39 15.59 17.50 -5.75
CA GLY A 39 16.62 16.86 -4.93
C GLY A 39 16.24 15.48 -4.38
N MET A 40 15.05 14.95 -4.68
CA MET A 40 14.71 13.56 -4.37
C MET A 40 15.02 12.62 -5.55
N THR A 41 15.35 11.37 -5.21
CA THR A 41 15.60 10.27 -6.13
C THR A 41 14.36 9.38 -6.21
N ASN A 42 13.95 8.98 -7.41
CA ASN A 42 12.85 8.04 -7.61
C ASN A 42 13.23 6.66 -7.01
N ALA A 43 12.37 6.11 -6.14
CA ALA A 43 12.59 4.81 -5.51
C ALA A 43 12.18 3.62 -6.41
N CYS A 44 11.44 3.89 -7.48
CA CYS A 44 10.85 2.87 -8.33
C CYS A 44 11.80 2.43 -9.44
N VAL A 45 12.02 1.12 -9.55
CA VAL A 45 12.83 0.49 -10.60
C VAL A 45 11.93 -0.39 -11.44
N GLY A 46 11.78 -0.06 -12.72
CA GLY A 46 10.87 -0.78 -13.62
C GLY A 46 9.40 -0.72 -13.16
N GLY A 47 8.98 0.39 -12.56
CA GLY A 47 7.62 0.58 -12.04
C GLY A 47 7.30 -0.17 -10.75
N LYS A 48 8.31 -0.73 -10.06
CA LYS A 48 8.13 -1.46 -8.79
C LYS A 48 9.06 -0.93 -7.71
N LEU A 49 8.62 -1.05 -6.46
CA LEU A 49 9.50 -0.89 -5.30
C LEU A 49 10.32 -2.16 -5.13
N ARG A 50 11.64 -2.00 -5.01
CA ARG A 50 12.60 -3.08 -4.79
C ARG A 50 13.34 -2.78 -3.50
N PHE A 51 12.89 -3.35 -2.40
CA PHE A 51 13.50 -3.13 -1.10
C PHE A 51 14.57 -4.18 -0.80
N ALA A 52 14.29 -5.45 -1.08
CA ALA A 52 15.12 -6.58 -0.62
C ALA A 52 16.60 -6.45 -1.03
N ALA A 53 16.86 -5.94 -2.22
CA ALA A 53 18.21 -5.72 -2.75
C ALA A 53 19.06 -4.69 -1.99
N GLY A 54 18.44 -3.79 -1.24
CA GLY A 54 19.14 -2.74 -0.47
C GLY A 54 19.18 -2.98 1.04
N PHE A 55 18.67 -4.11 1.52
CA PHE A 55 18.66 -4.43 2.94
C PHE A 55 20.04 -4.86 3.43
N LYS A 56 20.46 -4.31 4.58
CA LYS A 56 21.71 -4.61 5.27
C LYS A 56 21.40 -5.01 6.71
N PRO A 57 20.90 -6.23 6.94
CA PRO A 57 20.62 -6.69 8.29
C PRO A 57 21.88 -6.73 9.17
N THR A 58 21.72 -6.47 10.46
CA THR A 58 22.83 -6.51 11.45
C THR A 58 23.53 -7.87 11.49
N THR A 59 22.78 -8.93 11.22
CA THR A 59 23.29 -10.29 11.06
C THR A 59 22.99 -10.76 9.64
N PRO A 60 23.99 -11.24 8.88
CA PRO A 60 23.80 -11.72 7.51
C PRO A 60 22.67 -12.75 7.41
N VAL A 61 21.97 -12.72 6.29
CA VAL A 61 20.88 -13.64 5.97
C VAL A 61 21.19 -14.41 4.71
N SER A 62 20.74 -15.67 4.66
CA SER A 62 20.81 -16.52 3.47
C SER A 62 19.75 -16.12 2.44
N PHE A 63 18.64 -15.58 2.91
CA PHE A 63 17.52 -15.12 2.11
C PHE A 63 16.78 -13.98 2.80
N VAL A 64 16.24 -13.08 1.99
CA VAL A 64 15.27 -12.09 2.41
C VAL A 64 14.29 -11.82 1.27
N GLY A 65 13.00 -11.71 1.56
CA GLY A 65 11.99 -11.44 0.54
C GLY A 65 10.61 -11.21 1.10
N PHE A 66 9.79 -10.46 0.37
CA PHE A 66 8.42 -10.21 0.79
C PHE A 66 7.53 -11.40 0.46
N ARG A 67 6.77 -11.83 1.46
CA ARG A 67 5.71 -12.83 1.31
C ARG A 67 4.37 -12.14 1.45
N THR A 68 3.54 -12.35 0.44
CA THR A 68 2.13 -11.99 0.49
C THR A 68 1.35 -13.25 0.85
N GLU A 69 0.48 -13.16 1.84
CA GLU A 69 -0.52 -14.19 2.11
C GLU A 69 -1.92 -13.62 1.91
N THR A 70 -2.74 -14.38 1.19
CA THR A 70 -4.14 -14.06 0.91
C THR A 70 -5.03 -15.20 1.36
N THR A 71 -6.22 -14.89 1.84
CA THR A 71 -7.29 -15.87 2.04
C THR A 71 -8.42 -15.64 1.05
N THR A 72 -9.11 -16.72 0.71
CA THR A 72 -10.36 -16.68 -0.04
C THR A 72 -11.35 -17.60 0.67
N PRO A 73 -12.53 -17.09 1.07
CA PRO A 73 -13.57 -17.92 1.64
C PRO A 73 -13.95 -19.03 0.65
N ARG A 74 -14.15 -20.23 1.18
CA ARG A 74 -14.73 -21.35 0.44
C ARG A 74 -15.71 -22.10 1.32
N THR A 75 -16.78 -22.58 0.71
CA THR A 75 -17.70 -23.51 1.35
C THR A 75 -17.14 -24.93 1.22
N VAL A 76 -17.03 -25.64 2.34
CA VAL A 76 -16.71 -27.07 2.35
C VAL A 76 -18.01 -27.86 2.42
N VAL A 77 -18.25 -28.66 1.38
CA VAL A 77 -19.46 -29.49 1.27
C VAL A 77 -19.20 -30.83 1.93
N GLY A 78 -19.92 -31.13 3.02
CA GLY A 78 -19.83 -32.38 3.78
C GLY A 78 -21.04 -32.58 4.69
N PRO A 79 -21.05 -33.62 5.56
CA PRO A 79 -22.07 -33.79 6.59
C PRO A 79 -21.97 -32.64 7.61
N GLY A 80 -22.71 -31.56 7.36
CA GLY A 80 -22.51 -30.27 8.01
C GLY A 80 -21.71 -29.35 7.10
N THR A 81 -22.40 -28.50 6.32
CA THR A 81 -21.75 -27.46 5.52
C THR A 81 -21.02 -26.48 6.44
N THR A 82 -19.72 -26.31 6.23
CA THR A 82 -18.90 -25.34 6.96
C THR A 82 -18.27 -24.33 6.00
N GLU A 83 -18.01 -23.12 6.48
CA GLU A 83 -17.21 -22.12 5.77
C GLU A 83 -15.79 -22.12 6.30
N GLU A 84 -14.81 -22.15 5.40
CA GLU A 84 -13.40 -22.08 5.72
C GLU A 84 -12.72 -21.01 4.85
N ALA A 85 -11.63 -20.43 5.35
CA ALA A 85 -10.79 -19.53 4.56
C ALA A 85 -9.60 -20.32 4.00
N ALA A 86 -9.62 -20.64 2.70
CA ALA A 86 -8.45 -21.22 2.04
C ALA A 86 -7.39 -20.15 1.85
N TRP A 87 -6.13 -20.43 2.23
CA TRP A 87 -5.04 -19.47 2.06
C TRP A 87 -4.05 -19.87 0.97
N THR A 88 -3.42 -18.85 0.39
CA THR A 88 -2.29 -18.96 -0.51
C THR A 88 -1.19 -18.02 -0.05
N ALA A 89 0.08 -18.39 -0.22
CA ALA A 89 1.20 -17.49 -0.05
C ALA A 89 2.09 -17.48 -1.29
N VAL A 90 2.61 -16.30 -1.58
CA VAL A 90 3.50 -16.07 -2.72
C VAL A 90 4.66 -15.20 -2.25
N ILE A 91 5.89 -15.62 -2.55
CA ILE A 91 7.05 -14.75 -2.46
C ILE A 91 6.98 -13.80 -3.65
N THR A 92 6.94 -12.50 -3.37
CA THR A 92 6.93 -11.47 -4.42
C THR A 92 8.24 -11.52 -5.21
N ASP A 93 8.27 -10.84 -6.35
CA ASP A 93 9.49 -10.76 -7.16
C ASP A 93 10.62 -9.94 -6.50
N ASP A 94 10.38 -9.32 -5.34
CA ASP A 94 11.37 -8.64 -4.52
C ASP A 94 11.94 -9.58 -3.44
N SER A 95 12.89 -10.42 -3.86
CA SER A 95 13.64 -11.31 -2.97
C SER A 95 15.11 -11.43 -3.39
N VAL A 96 15.95 -11.76 -2.42
CA VAL A 96 17.40 -11.92 -2.57
C VAL A 96 17.85 -13.16 -1.81
N GLY A 97 18.70 -13.97 -2.43
CA GLY A 97 19.31 -15.14 -1.81
C GLY A 97 18.54 -16.44 -2.04
N ASN A 98 18.86 -17.47 -1.24
CA ASN A 98 18.25 -18.80 -1.31
C ASN A 98 17.71 -19.18 0.08
N PRO A 99 16.40 -19.43 0.25
CA PRO A 99 15.74 -19.65 1.54
C PRO A 99 16.42 -20.65 2.47
N CYS A 100 17.06 -21.69 1.94
CA CYS A 100 17.69 -22.73 2.76
C CYS A 100 19.19 -22.87 2.50
N ALA A 101 19.84 -21.83 1.98
CA ALA A 101 21.30 -21.83 1.87
C ALA A 101 21.95 -21.89 3.26
N GLY A 102 22.86 -22.85 3.43
CA GLY A 102 23.56 -23.11 4.69
C GLY A 102 22.77 -23.98 5.69
N SER A 103 21.55 -24.41 5.35
CA SER A 103 20.79 -25.36 6.16
C SER A 103 21.46 -26.73 6.20
N SER A 104 21.46 -27.35 7.38
CA SER A 104 21.96 -28.72 7.57
C SER A 104 20.96 -29.80 7.10
N ASP A 105 19.67 -29.43 7.00
CA ASP A 105 18.58 -30.25 6.48
C ASP A 105 17.67 -29.38 5.59
N VAL A 106 18.04 -29.30 4.31
CA VAL A 106 17.34 -28.47 3.31
C VAL A 106 15.86 -28.84 3.20
N THR A 107 15.51 -30.13 3.32
CA THR A 107 14.12 -30.59 3.22
C THR A 107 13.30 -30.13 4.42
N ALA A 108 13.82 -30.25 5.64
CA ALA A 108 13.16 -29.73 6.83
C ALA A 108 13.06 -28.19 6.79
N CYS A 109 14.11 -27.50 6.32
CA CYS A 109 14.10 -26.06 6.17
C CYS A 109 13.02 -25.58 5.18
N LEU A 110 12.93 -26.17 3.98
CA LEU A 110 11.90 -25.79 3.00
C LEU A 110 10.49 -26.06 3.54
N LYS A 111 10.28 -27.21 4.20
CA LYS A 111 9.00 -27.51 4.84
C LYS A 111 8.63 -26.45 5.90
N ARG A 112 9.60 -26.02 6.71
CA ARG A 112 9.40 -24.96 7.71
C ARG A 112 9.13 -23.62 7.05
N PHE A 113 9.88 -23.26 6.00
CA PHE A 113 9.70 -22.04 5.22
C PHE A 113 8.29 -21.94 4.62
N ASP A 114 7.81 -23.01 3.99
CA ASP A 114 6.47 -23.06 3.40
C ASP A 114 5.39 -22.97 4.48
N SER A 115 5.61 -23.62 5.63
CA SER A 115 4.67 -23.61 6.76
C SER A 115 4.66 -22.30 7.55
N LEU A 116 5.67 -21.44 7.42
CA LEU A 116 5.74 -20.19 8.16
C LEU A 116 4.56 -19.29 7.74
N ARG A 117 3.70 -18.97 8.69
CA ARG A 117 2.55 -18.10 8.46
C ARG A 117 2.87 -16.68 8.86
N VAL A 118 2.64 -15.73 7.96
CA VAL A 118 2.61 -14.30 8.29
C VAL A 118 1.25 -13.89 8.85
N LEU A 119 0.17 -14.44 8.28
CA LEU A 119 -1.17 -14.29 8.85
C LEU A 119 -1.24 -14.99 10.21
N GLY A 120 -2.14 -14.51 11.08
CA GLY A 120 -2.56 -15.26 12.25
C GLY A 120 -3.30 -16.55 11.88
N ASP A 121 -3.87 -17.20 12.89
CA ASP A 121 -4.70 -18.40 12.76
C ASP A 121 -6.15 -18.11 12.32
N GLN A 122 -6.58 -16.85 12.43
CA GLN A 122 -7.93 -16.41 12.09
C GLN A 122 -7.94 -15.28 11.06
N CYS A 123 -8.93 -15.34 10.17
CA CYS A 123 -9.25 -14.27 9.23
C CYS A 123 -10.73 -13.93 9.35
N ALA A 124 -11.05 -12.70 9.79
CA ALA A 124 -12.45 -12.26 9.97
C ALA A 124 -13.31 -13.25 10.78
N GLY A 125 -12.71 -13.89 11.80
CA GLY A 125 -13.36 -14.90 12.64
C GLY A 125 -13.44 -16.31 12.02
N LEU A 126 -13.02 -16.50 10.76
CA LEU A 126 -12.94 -17.81 10.13
C LEU A 126 -11.60 -18.49 10.44
N PRO A 127 -11.60 -19.81 10.71
CA PRO A 127 -10.38 -20.58 10.79
C PRO A 127 -9.70 -20.62 9.42
N ILE A 128 -8.40 -20.35 9.39
CA ILE A 128 -7.62 -20.40 8.16
C ILE A 128 -7.09 -21.81 7.94
N VAL A 129 -7.51 -22.45 6.84
CA VAL A 129 -7.03 -23.78 6.46
C VAL A 129 -6.05 -23.70 5.28
N PRO A 130 -4.92 -24.42 5.32
CA PRO A 130 -4.08 -24.59 4.13
C PRO A 130 -4.95 -25.03 2.96
N LYS A 131 -4.78 -24.37 1.81
CA LYS A 131 -5.24 -24.92 0.55
C LYS A 131 -4.46 -26.22 0.38
N SER A 132 -5.05 -27.33 0.81
CA SER A 132 -4.43 -28.64 0.78
C SER A 132 -3.94 -28.87 -0.65
N PHE A 133 -2.62 -28.96 -0.84
CA PHE A 133 -2.03 -29.44 -2.07
C PHE A 133 -2.44 -30.92 -2.18
N GLY A 134 -3.62 -31.16 -2.72
CA GLY A 134 -4.02 -32.47 -3.20
C GLY A 134 -3.05 -32.83 -4.31
N LEU A 135 -2.17 -33.79 -4.04
CA LEU A 135 -1.35 -34.43 -5.04
C LEU A 135 -2.27 -34.95 -6.16
N GLY A 136 -2.20 -34.30 -7.33
CA GLY A 136 -2.86 -34.76 -8.54
C GLY A 136 -4.20 -34.08 -8.82
N LEU A 137 -4.15 -32.91 -9.46
CA LEU A 137 -4.76 -32.62 -10.76
C LEU A 137 -4.42 -31.16 -11.10
N ALA A 138 -4.02 -30.93 -12.34
CA ALA A 138 -3.81 -29.59 -12.86
C ALA A 138 -5.11 -28.80 -12.73
N GLU A 139 -5.13 -27.80 -11.85
CA GLU A 139 -6.22 -26.85 -11.78
C GLU A 139 -5.64 -25.44 -11.87
N ALA A 140 -6.14 -24.76 -12.90
CA ALA A 140 -5.79 -23.46 -13.42
C ALA A 140 -5.06 -22.53 -12.44
N ALA A 141 -3.96 -21.96 -12.94
CA ALA A 141 -3.53 -20.63 -12.56
C ALA A 141 -4.78 -19.74 -12.43
N ALA A 142 -5.16 -19.43 -11.19
CA ALA A 142 -6.12 -18.37 -10.95
C ALA A 142 -5.48 -17.12 -11.57
N ALA A 143 -6.18 -16.59 -12.58
CA ALA A 143 -5.81 -15.38 -13.28
C ALA A 143 -5.33 -14.31 -12.30
N ASP A 144 -4.29 -13.59 -12.72
CA ASP A 144 -3.80 -12.36 -12.11
C ASP A 144 -4.93 -11.57 -11.44
N VAL A 145 -5.10 -11.76 -10.13
CA VAL A 145 -5.66 -10.70 -9.32
C VAL A 145 -4.50 -9.72 -9.21
N ALA A 146 -4.51 -8.73 -10.10
CA ALA A 146 -3.66 -7.56 -9.99
C ALA A 146 -3.62 -7.19 -8.50
N ALA A 147 -2.41 -7.16 -7.93
CA ALA A 147 -2.22 -6.64 -6.58
C ALA A 147 -3.00 -5.31 -6.51
N PRO A 148 -3.98 -5.15 -5.61
CA PRO A 148 -4.61 -3.86 -5.47
C PRO A 148 -3.48 -2.89 -5.11
N GLY A 149 -3.24 -1.93 -6.01
CA GLY A 149 -2.35 -0.83 -5.72
C GLY A 149 -2.71 -0.28 -4.35
N SER A 150 -1.70 0.00 -3.54
CA SER A 150 -1.83 0.67 -2.24
C SER A 150 -2.67 1.94 -2.39
N GLY A 151 -3.98 1.82 -2.22
CA GLY A 151 -4.96 2.84 -2.55
C GLY A 151 -6.36 2.35 -2.23
N ALA A 152 -6.85 2.73 -1.05
CA ALA A 152 -8.18 2.49 -0.51
C ALA A 152 -8.65 1.03 -0.42
N ALA A 153 -8.87 0.58 0.82
CA ALA A 153 -9.82 -0.48 1.11
C ALA A 153 -11.15 -0.18 0.40
N ALA A 154 -11.45 -0.96 -0.65
CA ALA A 154 -12.82 -1.45 -0.81
C ALA A 154 -13.28 -1.93 0.59
N PRO A 155 -14.58 -1.84 0.96
CA PRO A 155 -15.01 -2.64 2.10
C PRO A 155 -14.48 -4.04 1.83
N MET A 156 -13.55 -4.50 2.68
CA MET A 156 -12.97 -5.83 2.57
C MET A 156 -14.19 -6.72 2.38
N GLN A 157 -14.33 -7.35 1.21
CA GLN A 157 -15.38 -8.35 1.05
C GLN A 157 -15.25 -9.23 2.29
N PRO A 158 -16.31 -9.38 3.10
CA PRO A 158 -16.20 -10.11 4.36
C PRO A 158 -15.61 -11.49 4.02
N GLY A 159 -14.35 -11.71 4.42
CA GLY A 159 -13.63 -12.98 4.20
C GLY A 159 -12.28 -12.95 3.46
N ASN A 160 -11.87 -11.86 2.80
CA ASN A 160 -10.51 -11.81 2.22
C ASN A 160 -9.54 -11.12 3.18
N CYS A 161 -8.67 -11.88 3.86
CA CYS A 161 -7.53 -11.34 4.57
C CYS A 161 -6.33 -11.25 3.66
N TYR A 162 -5.58 -10.17 3.86
CA TYR A 162 -4.35 -9.89 3.16
C TYR A 162 -3.32 -9.46 4.21
N VAL A 163 -2.16 -10.08 4.18
CA VAL A 163 -0.98 -9.57 4.88
C VAL A 163 0.21 -9.68 3.96
N GLU A 164 1.12 -8.75 4.14
CA GLU A 164 2.43 -8.82 3.56
C GLU A 164 3.44 -8.72 4.70
N GLY A 165 4.47 -9.56 4.67
CA GLY A 165 5.54 -9.54 5.65
C GLY A 165 6.87 -9.78 4.99
N LEU A 166 7.94 -9.26 5.60
CA LEU A 166 9.30 -9.53 5.15
C LEU A 166 9.77 -10.82 5.80
N LEU A 167 10.04 -11.85 5.00
CA LEU A 167 10.63 -13.09 5.49
C LEU A 167 12.13 -13.04 5.33
N TYR A 168 12.83 -13.68 6.26
CA TYR A 168 14.25 -13.91 6.14
C TYR A 168 14.63 -15.28 6.67
N THR A 169 15.79 -15.78 6.22
CA THR A 169 16.39 -17.01 6.74
C THR A 169 17.86 -16.84 7.08
N ARG A 170 18.31 -17.59 8.08
CA ARG A 170 19.72 -17.75 8.48
C ARG A 170 19.97 -19.22 8.75
N ALA A 171 20.42 -19.95 7.73
CA ALA A 171 20.47 -21.41 7.75
C ALA A 171 19.10 -22.01 8.15
N ASP A 172 19.00 -22.62 9.34
CA ASP A 172 17.79 -23.28 9.85
C ASP A 172 16.83 -22.31 10.59
N ASP A 173 17.25 -21.08 10.84
CA ASP A 173 16.40 -20.02 11.42
C ASP A 173 15.58 -19.33 10.32
N ILE A 174 14.27 -19.25 10.55
CA ILE A 174 13.29 -18.73 9.59
C ILE A 174 12.30 -17.89 10.38
N ALA A 175 12.16 -16.62 10.01
CA ALA A 175 11.30 -15.68 10.69
C ALA A 175 10.70 -14.65 9.72
N ALA A 176 9.71 -13.91 10.23
CA ALA A 176 9.09 -12.80 9.52
C ALA A 176 9.16 -11.53 10.37
N ILE A 177 9.36 -10.39 9.71
CA ILE A 177 9.30 -9.05 10.28
C ILE A 177 7.95 -8.44 9.91
N ARG A 178 7.25 -7.96 10.93
CA ARG A 178 5.85 -7.49 10.86
C ARG A 178 5.66 -6.13 11.50
N THR A 179 6.57 -5.73 12.38
CA THR A 179 6.48 -4.48 13.11
C THR A 179 7.71 -3.60 12.87
N ILE A 180 7.55 -2.30 13.12
CA ILE A 180 8.66 -1.33 13.05
C ILE A 180 9.77 -1.70 14.02
N ASP A 181 9.45 -2.17 15.22
CA ASP A 181 10.47 -2.52 16.23
C ASP A 181 11.25 -3.78 15.84
N GLU A 182 10.58 -4.79 15.27
CA GLU A 182 11.26 -5.95 14.68
C GLU A 182 12.16 -5.54 13.52
N ALA A 183 11.71 -4.62 12.66
CA ALA A 183 12.51 -4.12 11.55
C ALA A 183 13.75 -3.34 12.05
N ARG A 184 13.59 -2.48 13.06
CA ARG A 184 14.72 -1.78 13.70
C ARG A 184 15.71 -2.75 14.35
N ALA A 185 15.22 -3.78 15.03
CA ALA A 185 16.10 -4.81 15.59
C ALA A 185 16.84 -5.59 14.49
N PHE A 186 16.18 -5.82 13.36
CA PHE A 186 16.77 -6.54 12.23
C PHE A 186 17.86 -5.73 11.50
N PHE A 187 17.61 -4.46 11.19
CA PHE A 187 18.57 -3.59 10.47
C PHE A 187 19.58 -2.89 11.39
N GLY A 188 19.21 -2.61 12.64
CA GLY A 188 20.03 -1.81 13.54
C GLY A 188 20.01 -0.34 13.12
N VAL A 189 21.10 0.13 12.52
CA VAL A 189 21.17 1.50 11.99
C VAL A 189 20.60 1.51 10.58
N ILE A 190 19.64 2.40 10.32
CA ILE A 190 19.04 2.59 9.01
C ILE A 190 20.01 3.40 8.15
N ASP A 191 20.67 2.73 7.22
CA ASP A 191 21.73 3.31 6.39
C ASP A 191 21.54 3.03 4.88
N SER A 192 20.35 2.53 4.51
CA SER A 192 19.93 2.39 3.12
C SER A 192 18.54 3.02 2.88
N PRO A 193 18.30 3.55 1.68
CA PRO A 193 16.97 4.09 1.35
C PRO A 193 15.90 2.99 1.34
N GLN A 194 16.25 1.74 1.01
CA GLN A 194 15.33 0.61 1.02
C GLN A 194 14.83 0.29 2.43
N GLU A 195 15.71 0.32 3.42
CA GLU A 195 15.35 0.12 4.82
C GLU A 195 14.41 1.22 5.31
N ALA A 196 14.73 2.48 5.00
CA ALA A 196 13.88 3.62 5.35
C ALA A 196 12.49 3.55 4.69
N LEU A 197 12.43 3.20 3.40
CA LEU A 197 11.17 2.98 2.67
C LEU A 197 10.37 1.82 3.30
N TYR A 198 11.02 0.73 3.69
CA TYR A 198 10.32 -0.39 4.32
C TYR A 198 9.75 -0.01 5.70
N LEU A 199 10.48 0.78 6.51
CA LEU A 199 9.93 1.31 7.77
C LEU A 199 8.71 2.21 7.54
N VAL A 200 8.75 3.06 6.50
CA VAL A 200 7.59 3.89 6.10
C VAL A 200 6.41 3.02 5.67
N ARG A 201 6.65 1.92 4.94
CA ARG A 201 5.59 0.96 4.59
C ARG A 201 4.98 0.33 5.85
N LEU A 202 5.79 -0.08 6.81
CA LEU A 202 5.34 -0.66 8.08
C LEU A 202 4.57 0.34 8.97
N SER A 203 4.78 1.64 8.81
CA SER A 203 3.97 2.65 9.50
C SER A 203 2.59 2.88 8.87
N GLY A 204 2.24 2.12 7.82
CA GLY A 204 0.97 2.23 7.12
C GLY A 204 0.91 3.37 6.11
N GLU A 205 2.05 3.99 5.78
CA GLU A 205 2.12 5.04 4.78
C GLU A 205 2.12 4.44 3.37
N GLY A 206 1.41 5.10 2.44
CA GLY A 206 1.31 4.65 1.05
C GLY A 206 2.60 4.91 0.28
N LEU A 207 3.26 3.85 -0.17
CA LEU A 207 4.36 3.92 -1.13
C LEU A 207 3.90 3.33 -2.46
N THR A 208 3.97 4.13 -3.52
CA THR A 208 3.47 3.75 -4.84
C THR A 208 4.51 4.00 -5.91
N CYS A 209 4.42 3.24 -7.00
CA CYS A 209 5.16 3.50 -8.24
C CYS A 209 4.26 3.94 -9.38
N ALA A 210 3.00 4.28 -9.08
CA ALA A 210 2.10 4.87 -10.04
C ALA A 210 2.66 6.20 -10.58
N GLU A 211 2.39 6.45 -11.86
CA GLU A 211 2.80 7.69 -12.52
C GLU A 211 2.23 8.91 -11.77
N GLY A 212 3.07 9.94 -11.58
CA GLY A 212 2.66 11.22 -10.99
C GLY A 212 2.74 11.38 -9.49
N ALA A 213 2.99 10.32 -8.75
CA ALA A 213 3.32 10.45 -7.35
C ALA A 213 4.22 9.31 -6.85
N PRO A 214 5.30 8.96 -7.60
CA PRO A 214 6.13 7.84 -7.21
C PRO A 214 6.75 8.09 -5.83
N ALA A 215 6.95 7.01 -5.09
CA ALA A 215 7.79 7.00 -3.91
C ALA A 215 9.17 7.52 -4.30
N ALA A 216 9.69 8.42 -3.48
CA ALA A 216 10.98 9.04 -3.70
C ALA A 216 11.69 9.20 -2.37
N TYR A 217 13.00 9.35 -2.42
CA TYR A 217 13.81 9.52 -1.23
C TYR A 217 14.94 10.53 -1.44
N ARG A 218 15.43 11.10 -0.35
CA ARG A 218 16.66 11.90 -0.30
C ARG A 218 17.43 11.54 0.95
N ALA A 219 18.73 11.26 0.81
CA ALA A 219 19.62 11.10 1.96
C ALA A 219 19.84 12.46 2.63
N LEU A 220 19.88 12.47 3.95
CA LEU A 220 20.11 13.68 4.73
C LEU A 220 21.59 13.80 5.15
N PRO A 221 22.17 15.01 5.20
CA PRO A 221 23.57 15.22 5.63
C PRO A 221 23.87 14.69 7.04
N GLU A 222 22.90 14.79 7.96
CA GLU A 222 22.99 14.28 9.33
C GLU A 222 22.75 12.77 9.45
N GLY A 223 22.56 12.08 8.32
CA GLY A 223 22.16 10.68 8.25
C GLY A 223 20.63 10.49 8.23
N GLY A 224 20.21 9.30 7.80
CA GLY A 224 18.80 9.00 7.56
C GLY A 224 18.29 9.54 6.23
N TYR A 225 16.97 9.56 6.09
CA TYR A 225 16.31 9.79 4.80
C TYR A 225 15.05 10.63 4.94
N GLU A 226 14.78 11.47 3.95
CA GLU A 226 13.43 11.96 3.68
C GLU A 226 12.79 11.07 2.63
N ILE A 227 11.54 10.69 2.86
CA ILE A 227 10.73 9.81 2.01
C ILE A 227 9.45 10.53 1.60
N GLN A 228 9.17 10.56 0.30
CA GLN A 228 7.84 10.94 -0.18
C GLN A 228 6.90 9.73 -0.13
N SER A 229 5.84 9.83 0.66
CA SER A 229 4.68 8.93 0.60
C SER A 229 3.51 9.61 -0.09
N THR A 230 2.70 8.79 -0.78
CA THR A 230 1.45 9.23 -1.40
C THR A 230 0.37 8.24 -1.05
N ALA A 231 -0.63 8.69 -0.31
CA ALA A 231 -1.85 7.95 -0.07
C ALA A 231 -2.93 8.44 -1.05
N PHE A 232 -3.37 7.55 -1.94
CA PHE A 232 -4.50 7.83 -2.81
C PHE A 232 -5.81 7.63 -2.05
N GLY A 233 -6.69 8.63 -2.12
CA GLY A 233 -8.10 8.45 -1.84
C GLY A 233 -8.78 7.59 -2.92
N ARG A 234 -10.09 7.37 -2.77
CA ARG A 234 -10.91 6.81 -3.84
C ARG A 234 -10.92 7.75 -5.06
N CYS A 235 -11.33 7.30 -6.25
CA CYS A 235 -11.46 8.17 -7.42
C CYS A 235 -12.29 9.43 -7.08
N GLY A 236 -11.74 10.62 -7.37
CA GLY A 236 -12.33 11.92 -6.96
C GLY A 236 -12.09 12.32 -5.50
N GLY A 237 -11.30 11.53 -4.76
CA GLY A 237 -10.94 11.76 -3.37
C GLY A 237 -9.67 12.59 -3.20
N LEU A 238 -9.39 12.94 -1.94
CA LEU A 238 -8.16 13.66 -1.59
C LEU A 238 -6.97 12.70 -1.68
N VAL A 239 -5.94 13.12 -2.41
CA VAL A 239 -4.61 12.54 -2.35
C VAL A 239 -3.86 13.26 -1.25
N SER A 240 -3.30 12.50 -0.33
CA SER A 240 -2.42 13.02 0.71
C SER A 240 -0.99 12.68 0.35
N ARG A 241 -0.15 13.71 0.22
CA ARG A 241 1.29 13.56 0.03
C ARG A 241 1.99 13.98 1.30
N LYS A 242 2.95 13.17 1.76
CA LYS A 242 3.77 13.51 2.92
C LYS A 242 5.23 13.39 2.57
N ILE A 243 6.03 14.28 3.14
CA ILE A 243 7.47 14.08 3.28
C ILE A 243 7.71 13.62 4.72
N LEU A 244 8.26 12.42 4.85
CA LEU A 244 8.55 11.75 6.11
C LEU A 244 10.06 11.73 6.32
N LYS A 245 10.53 12.13 7.49
CA LYS A 245 11.92 11.93 7.90
C LYS A 245 12.04 10.61 8.66
N VAL A 246 13.00 9.79 8.25
CA VAL A 246 13.41 8.56 8.90
C VAL A 246 14.83 8.76 9.44
N THR A 247 15.00 8.72 10.75
CA THR A 247 16.32 8.87 11.38
C THR A 247 17.15 7.59 11.23
N PRO A 248 18.48 7.62 11.49
CA PRO A 248 19.30 6.41 11.55
C PRO A 248 18.83 5.38 12.58
N ALA A 249 18.11 5.80 13.62
CA ALA A 249 17.48 4.90 14.59
C ALA A 249 16.12 4.34 14.13
N GLY A 250 15.69 4.68 12.92
CA GLY A 250 14.41 4.27 12.35
C GLY A 250 13.20 5.01 12.92
N VAL A 251 13.37 6.17 13.56
CA VAL A 251 12.25 7.01 14.02
C VAL A 251 11.66 7.75 12.83
N ILE A 252 10.33 7.67 12.67
CA ILE A 252 9.59 8.29 11.56
C ILE A 252 8.86 9.52 12.09
N SER A 253 8.99 10.64 11.39
CA SER A 253 8.25 11.88 11.67
C SER A 253 7.80 12.55 10.38
N VAL A 254 6.61 13.17 10.40
CA VAL A 254 6.13 13.97 9.26
C VAL A 254 6.87 15.31 9.24
N VAL A 255 7.52 15.63 8.12
CA VAL A 255 8.18 16.93 7.87
C VAL A 255 7.20 17.90 7.21
N SER A 256 6.48 17.41 6.20
CA SER A 256 5.45 18.18 5.52
C SER A 256 4.32 17.27 5.04
N GLN A 257 3.13 17.85 4.92
CA GLN A 257 1.95 17.18 4.38
C GLN A 257 1.18 18.16 3.51
N SER A 258 0.72 17.70 2.35
CA SER A 258 -0.19 18.41 1.49
C SER A 258 -1.33 17.48 1.05
N THR A 259 -2.50 18.07 0.83
CA THR A 259 -3.65 17.38 0.27
C THR A 259 -4.10 18.08 -0.99
N PHE A 260 -4.47 17.30 -2.00
CA PHE A 260 -5.01 17.80 -3.25
C PHE A 260 -6.12 16.88 -3.75
N VAL A 261 -7.05 17.44 -4.52
CA VAL A 261 -8.16 16.65 -5.10
C VAL A 261 -7.65 16.00 -6.38
N ASP A 262 -7.79 14.68 -6.48
CA ASP A 262 -7.53 13.99 -7.75
C ASP A 262 -8.70 14.23 -8.71
N CYS A 263 -8.53 15.15 -9.65
CA CYS A 263 -9.53 15.50 -10.66
C CYS A 263 -9.32 14.70 -11.95
N VAL A 264 -9.09 13.39 -11.87
CA VAL A 264 -9.09 12.53 -13.06
C VAL A 264 -10.47 11.87 -13.19
N ARG A 265 -11.25 12.35 -14.17
CA ARG A 265 -12.43 11.68 -14.73
C ARG A 265 -12.11 11.26 -16.16
#